data_AF-A0A939HX34-F1
#
_entry.id   AF-A0A939HX34-F1
#
_cell.length_a   1.000
_cell.length_b   1.000
_cell.length_c   1.000
_cell.angle_alpha   90.00
_cell.angle_beta   90.00
_cell.angle_gamma   90.00
#
_symmetry.space_group_name_H-M   'P 1'
#
loop_
_entity.id
_entity.type
_entity.pdbx_description
1 polymer ?
#
loop_
_entity_poly.entity_id
_entity_poly.type
_entity_poly.pdbx_seq_one_letter_code
_entity_poly.pdbx_strand_id
1 'polypeptide(L)'
;MSRNTINRRVYDWKTIPWQKLERVVFKLQKRIYRAAQEGNRQKVRKLQGLLNRSWSAKMIAVRQVSQQNQGKKTAGVDGVKALTPKQRQELVSQLRVTKKVKAKPTRRVWIPKPGGDEKRPLGIPTMHDRALQGLVKQALEPEWEAYMEANSYGFRSGRGCHDAIEAIFNSIKTKPKWVLDADIAKCFDRISHSALLDKLNKYMDKINFTHSLALVSISGACRPWLCAIIFV
;
A
#
# COMPACT_ATOMS: atom_id res chain seq x y z
N MET A 1 22.46 22.67 -16.49
CA MET A 1 21.45 22.16 -17.44
C MET A 1 20.10 22.02 -16.75
N SER A 2 19.06 22.52 -17.42
CA SER A 2 17.77 23.01 -16.91
C SER A 2 17.10 22.22 -15.76
N ARG A 3 16.86 22.89 -14.63
CA ARG A 3 15.91 22.46 -13.60
C ARG A 3 14.51 22.62 -14.21
N ASN A 4 13.92 21.51 -14.64
CA ASN A 4 12.56 21.48 -15.16
C ASN A 4 11.58 21.71 -14.01
N THR A 5 11.37 22.96 -13.62
CA THR A 5 10.26 23.42 -12.78
C THR A 5 8.99 23.16 -13.58
N ILE A 6 8.39 21.98 -13.37
CA ILE A 6 7.10 21.62 -13.95
C ILE A 6 6.13 22.71 -13.54
N ASN A 7 5.79 23.55 -14.51
CA ASN A 7 4.74 24.54 -14.45
C ASN A 7 3.50 23.86 -13.86
N ARG A 8 3.14 24.25 -12.64
CA ARG A 8 2.14 23.58 -11.80
C ARG A 8 0.76 23.91 -12.37
N ARG A 9 0.44 23.37 -13.55
CA ARG A 9 -0.86 23.55 -14.21
C ARG A 9 -1.92 23.14 -13.19
N VAL A 10 -2.70 24.12 -12.73
CA VAL A 10 -3.81 23.91 -11.80
C VAL A 10 -4.93 23.27 -12.62
N TYR A 11 -4.86 21.96 -12.77
CA TYR A 11 -5.97 21.20 -13.35
C TYR A 11 -7.13 21.22 -12.36
N ASP A 12 -8.34 21.49 -12.84
CA ASP A 12 -9.54 21.14 -12.07
C ASP A 12 -9.58 19.62 -11.88
N TRP A 13 -10.09 19.15 -10.75
CA TRP A 13 -10.10 17.73 -10.39
C TRP A 13 -10.75 16.85 -11.47
N LYS A 14 -11.75 17.40 -12.17
CA LYS A 14 -12.48 16.71 -13.23
C LYS A 14 -11.66 16.55 -14.52
N THR A 15 -10.75 17.48 -14.79
CA THR A 15 -10.00 17.55 -16.07
C THR A 15 -8.60 16.95 -15.98
N ILE A 16 -8.25 16.30 -14.87
CA ILE A 16 -6.92 15.72 -14.69
C ILE A 16 -6.71 14.58 -15.69
N PRO A 17 -5.59 14.59 -16.44
CA PRO A 17 -5.26 13.50 -17.37
C PRO A 17 -4.72 12.30 -16.59
N TRP A 18 -5.60 11.53 -15.95
CA TRP A 18 -5.24 10.43 -15.03
C TRP A 18 -4.26 9.42 -15.62
N GLN A 19 -4.48 9.00 -16.88
CA GLN A 19 -3.59 8.07 -17.56
C GLN A 19 -2.15 8.60 -17.68
N LYS A 20 -1.95 9.92 -17.85
CA LYS A 20 -0.61 10.52 -17.90
C LYS A 20 0.07 10.44 -16.54
N LEU A 21 -0.68 10.70 -15.46
CA LEU A 21 -0.17 10.60 -14.10
C LEU A 21 0.20 9.15 -13.75
N GLU A 22 -0.67 8.19 -14.09
CA GLU A 22 -0.45 6.76 -13.90
C GLU A 22 0.80 6.29 -14.64
N ARG A 23 1.01 6.69 -15.90
CA ARG A 23 2.23 6.39 -16.66
C ARG A 23 3.50 6.94 -16.00
N VAL A 24 3.44 8.14 -15.43
CA VAL A 24 4.59 8.74 -14.73
C VAL A 24 4.94 7.94 -13.48
N VAL A 25 3.93 7.57 -12.68
CA VAL A 25 4.13 6.77 -11.48
C VAL A 25 4.64 5.37 -11.83
N PHE A 26 4.05 4.71 -12.81
CA PHE A 26 4.47 3.39 -13.27
C PHE A 26 5.93 3.37 -13.77
N LYS A 27 6.37 4.41 -14.49
CA LYS A 27 7.78 4.55 -14.89
C LYS A 27 8.73 4.66 -13.70
N LEU A 28 8.34 5.38 -12.64
CA LEU A 28 9.13 5.44 -11.40
C LEU A 28 9.15 4.10 -10.68
N GLN A 29 8.00 3.43 -10.59
CA GLN A 29 7.88 2.10 -9.99
C GLN A 29 8.77 1.07 -10.70
N LYS A 30 8.77 1.03 -12.03
CA LYS A 30 9.65 0.15 -12.83
C LYS A 30 11.14 0.40 -12.56
N ARG A 31 11.53 1.65 -12.31
CA ARG A 31 12.91 2.00 -11.95
C ARG A 31 13.27 1.54 -10.53
N ILE A 32 12.33 1.62 -9.60
CA ILE A 32 12.49 1.08 -8.23
C ILE A 32 12.68 -0.43 -8.30
N TYR A 33 11.82 -1.14 -9.02
CA TYR A 33 11.90 -2.59 -9.22
C TYR A 33 13.25 -3.02 -9.79
N ARG A 34 13.70 -2.41 -10.89
CA ARG A 34 15.01 -2.71 -11.48
C ARG A 34 16.16 -2.45 -10.50
N ALA A 35 16.12 -1.33 -9.78
CA ALA A 35 17.15 -1.02 -8.79
C ALA A 35 17.16 -2.01 -7.62
N ALA A 36 16.00 -2.56 -7.25
CA ALA A 36 15.90 -3.60 -6.23
C ALA A 36 16.46 -4.94 -6.72
N GLN A 37 16.16 -5.33 -7.97
CA GLN A 37 16.77 -6.51 -8.61
C GLN A 37 18.31 -6.40 -8.71
N GLU A 38 18.83 -5.21 -9.00
CA GLU A 38 20.27 -4.91 -9.01
C GLU A 38 20.91 -4.90 -7.61
N GLY A 39 20.13 -5.03 -6.53
CA GLY A 39 20.61 -4.91 -5.14
C GLY A 39 21.03 -3.48 -4.74
N ASN A 40 20.77 -2.47 -5.58
CA ASN A 40 21.20 -1.09 -5.34
C ASN A 40 20.24 -0.34 -4.39
N ARG A 41 20.38 -0.62 -3.09
CA ARG A 41 19.55 -0.05 -2.02
C ARG A 41 19.54 1.48 -2.00
N GLN A 42 20.67 2.13 -2.30
CA GLN A 42 20.75 3.60 -2.30
C GLN A 42 19.89 4.21 -3.42
N LYS A 43 19.91 3.60 -4.61
CA LYS A 43 19.10 4.01 -5.76
C LYS A 43 17.61 3.78 -5.49
N VAL A 44 17.24 2.63 -4.91
CA VAL A 44 15.86 2.34 -4.46
C VAL A 44 15.35 3.46 -3.54
N ARG A 45 16.11 3.80 -2.49
CA ARG A 45 15.72 4.85 -1.52
C ARG A 45 15.55 6.22 -2.17
N LYS A 46 16.47 6.62 -3.06
CA LYS A 46 16.38 7.89 -3.80
C LYS A 46 15.11 7.94 -4.64
N LEU A 47 14.78 6.84 -5.33
CA LEU A 47 13.60 6.72 -6.18
C LEU A 47 12.29 6.67 -5.38
N GLN A 48 12.25 5.95 -4.26
CA GLN A 48 11.12 5.95 -3.33
C GLN A 48 10.88 7.34 -2.75
N GLY A 49 11.94 8.03 -2.33
CA GLY A 49 11.85 9.42 -1.88
C GLY A 49 11.34 10.36 -2.97
N LEU A 50 11.73 10.14 -4.23
CA LEU A 50 11.22 10.89 -5.38
C LEU A 50 9.73 10.62 -5.61
N LEU A 51 9.30 9.35 -5.56
CA LEU A 51 7.90 8.95 -5.74
C LEU A 51 7.01 9.57 -4.65
N ASN A 52 7.41 9.50 -3.39
CA ASN A 52 6.65 10.08 -2.27
C ASN A 52 6.50 11.61 -2.34
N ARG A 53 7.43 12.31 -3.00
CA ARG A 53 7.35 13.77 -3.21
C ARG A 53 6.61 14.14 -4.50
N SER A 54 6.46 13.19 -5.43
CA SER A 54 5.83 13.41 -6.73
C SER A 54 4.36 13.81 -6.59
N TRP A 55 3.98 14.90 -7.26
CA TRP A 55 2.59 15.34 -7.30
C TRP A 55 1.68 14.25 -7.88
N SER A 56 2.11 13.59 -8.97
CA SER A 56 1.33 12.52 -9.63
C SER A 56 0.99 11.38 -8.67
N ALA A 57 1.95 10.93 -7.84
CA ALA A 57 1.73 9.83 -6.89
C ALA A 57 0.74 10.22 -5.78
N LYS A 58 0.84 11.45 -5.27
CA LYS A 58 -0.10 11.98 -4.27
C LYS A 58 -1.51 12.10 -4.83
N MET A 59 -1.65 12.57 -6.06
CA MET A 59 -2.95 12.67 -6.76
C MET A 59 -3.61 11.30 -6.90
N ILE A 60 -2.85 10.29 -7.35
CA ILE A 60 -3.34 8.91 -7.47
C ILE A 60 -3.74 8.35 -6.10
N ALA A 61 -2.92 8.56 -5.06
CA ALA A 61 -3.24 8.09 -3.71
C ALA A 61 -4.58 8.68 -3.19
N VAL A 62 -4.79 9.98 -3.37
CA VAL A 62 -6.03 10.65 -2.95
C VAL A 62 -7.22 10.21 -3.80
N ARG A 63 -7.06 10.05 -5.12
CA ARG A 63 -8.12 9.52 -5.99
C ARG A 63 -8.53 8.10 -5.60
N GLN A 64 -7.56 7.23 -5.32
CA GLN A 64 -7.82 5.85 -4.93
C GLN A 64 -8.72 5.79 -3.70
N VAL A 65 -8.37 6.55 -2.66
CA VAL A 65 -9.09 6.57 -1.39
C VAL A 65 -10.46 7.26 -1.50
N SER A 66 -10.55 8.36 -2.25
CA SER A 66 -11.77 9.17 -2.32
C SER A 66 -12.78 8.73 -3.37
N GLN A 67 -12.35 8.04 -4.44
CA GLN A 67 -13.22 7.73 -5.58
C GLN A 67 -13.30 6.26 -5.95
N GLN A 68 -12.20 5.49 -5.82
CA GLN A 68 -12.11 4.12 -6.36
C GLN A 68 -12.33 3.03 -5.31
N ASN A 69 -11.88 3.22 -4.07
CA ASN A 69 -12.03 2.22 -3.01
C ASN A 69 -13.51 1.93 -2.69
N GLN A 70 -13.83 0.66 -2.43
CA GLN A 70 -15.17 0.25 -2.01
C GLN A 70 -15.62 0.96 -0.72
N GLY A 71 -14.69 1.15 0.24
CA GLY A 71 -14.90 1.87 1.50
C GLY A 71 -14.85 3.41 1.41
N LYS A 72 -14.98 4.01 0.22
CA LYS A 72 -14.82 5.45 0.01
C LYS A 72 -15.81 6.34 0.77
N LYS A 73 -17.00 5.82 1.11
CA LYS A 73 -18.04 6.55 1.86
C LYS A 73 -17.93 6.39 3.37
N THR A 74 -16.98 5.59 3.85
CA THR A 74 -16.87 5.26 5.26
C THR A 74 -15.98 6.27 5.98
N ALA A 75 -16.52 6.99 6.97
CA ALA A 75 -15.75 7.96 7.75
C ALA A 75 -14.82 7.29 8.77
N GLY A 76 -13.68 7.96 9.03
CA GLY A 76 -12.82 7.67 10.19
C GLY A 76 -13.37 8.32 11.47
N VAL A 77 -12.48 8.56 12.43
CA VAL A 77 -12.81 9.28 13.68
C VAL A 77 -13.16 10.75 13.42
N ASP A 78 -12.68 11.30 12.31
CA ASP A 78 -12.92 12.67 11.85
C ASP A 78 -14.32 12.90 11.25
N GLY A 79 -15.13 11.85 11.06
CA GLY A 79 -16.48 11.98 10.51
C GLY A 79 -16.55 12.33 9.00
N VAL A 80 -15.41 12.56 8.34
CA VAL A 80 -15.35 12.95 6.94
C VAL A 80 -15.64 11.75 6.02
N LYS A 81 -16.79 11.78 5.34
CA LYS A 81 -17.26 10.70 4.43
C LYS A 81 -16.92 10.93 2.97
N ALA A 82 -16.81 12.19 2.55
CA ALA A 82 -16.54 12.56 1.16
C ALA A 82 -15.81 13.91 1.13
N LEU A 83 -14.97 14.08 0.11
CA LEU A 83 -14.20 15.31 -0.11
C LEU A 83 -14.70 16.00 -1.38
N THR A 84 -14.80 17.32 -1.36
CA THR A 84 -15.01 18.13 -2.57
C THR A 84 -13.73 18.19 -3.42
N PRO A 85 -13.79 18.52 -4.72
CA PRO A 85 -12.61 18.70 -5.57
C PRO A 85 -11.52 19.59 -4.93
N LYS A 86 -11.92 20.72 -4.34
CA LYS A 86 -11.00 21.65 -3.65
C LYS A 86 -10.33 21.01 -2.44
N GLN A 87 -11.11 20.34 -1.59
CA GLN A 87 -10.59 19.62 -0.42
C GLN A 87 -9.63 18.48 -0.82
N ARG A 88 -9.86 17.82 -1.97
CA ARG A 88 -8.93 16.78 -2.47
C ARG A 88 -7.60 17.38 -2.90
N GLN A 89 -7.61 18.51 -3.61
CA GLN A 89 -6.37 19.20 -3.99
C GLN A 89 -5.60 19.68 -2.76
N GLU A 90 -6.31 20.20 -1.77
CA GLU A 90 -5.74 20.61 -0.50
C GLU A 90 -5.12 19.42 0.25
N LEU A 91 -5.83 18.28 0.31
CA LEU A 91 -5.29 17.05 0.87
C LEU A 91 -4.00 16.60 0.16
N VAL A 92 -3.94 16.68 -1.17
CA VAL A 92 -2.73 16.37 -1.95
C VAL A 92 -1.55 17.26 -1.55
N SER A 93 -1.79 18.54 -1.28
CA SER A 93 -0.77 19.49 -0.86
C SER A 93 -0.25 19.20 0.57
N GLN A 94 -1.13 18.74 1.44
CA GLN A 94 -0.84 18.40 2.83
C GLN A 94 -0.18 17.03 2.98
N LEU A 95 -0.36 16.13 2.00
CA LEU A 95 0.18 14.78 2.03
C LEU A 95 1.72 14.80 2.04
N ARG A 96 2.32 14.60 3.21
CA ARG A 96 3.78 14.62 3.41
C ARG A 96 4.22 13.44 4.25
N VAL A 97 5.09 12.61 3.70
CA VAL A 97 5.80 11.56 4.44
C VAL A 97 6.95 12.23 5.21
N THR A 98 6.80 12.37 6.53
CA THR A 98 7.86 12.90 7.40
C THR A 98 7.97 12.07 8.68
N LYS A 99 9.13 12.16 9.37
CA LYS A 99 9.36 11.47 10.66
C LYS A 99 8.38 11.89 11.76
N LYS A 100 7.78 13.09 11.65
CA LYS A 100 6.92 13.68 12.69
C LYS A 100 5.43 13.39 12.49
N VAL A 101 5.04 12.63 11.46
CA VAL A 101 3.62 12.32 11.26
C VAL A 101 3.16 11.33 12.33
N LYS A 102 2.30 11.79 13.24
CA LYS A 102 1.61 10.93 14.20
C LYS A 102 0.28 10.46 13.62
N ALA A 103 0.01 9.17 13.79
CA ALA A 103 -1.26 8.57 13.40
C ALA A 103 -2.41 9.17 14.20
N LYS A 104 -3.54 9.47 13.55
CA LYS A 104 -4.79 9.65 14.30
C LYS A 104 -5.33 8.27 14.74
N PRO A 105 -6.07 8.19 15.86
CA PRO A 105 -6.71 6.95 16.27
C PRO A 105 -7.68 6.45 15.18
N THR A 106 -7.83 5.14 15.06
CA THR A 106 -8.75 4.52 14.09
C THR A 106 -10.11 4.26 14.73
N ARG A 107 -11.17 4.40 13.93
CA ARG A 107 -12.54 4.10 14.36
C ARG A 107 -12.78 2.60 14.24
N ARG A 108 -13.16 1.93 15.34
CA ARG A 108 -13.50 0.51 15.32
C ARG A 108 -14.93 0.31 14.81
N VAL A 109 -15.09 -0.63 13.87
CA VAL A 109 -16.38 -1.12 13.38
C VAL A 109 -16.36 -2.64 13.39
N TRP A 110 -17.44 -3.23 13.89
CA TRP A 110 -17.59 -4.67 13.95
C TRP A 110 -18.29 -5.19 12.70
N ILE A 111 -17.70 -6.17 12.02
CA ILE A 111 -18.26 -6.82 10.84
C ILE A 111 -18.51 -8.29 11.18
N PRO A 112 -19.72 -8.83 10.95
CA PRO A 112 -19.98 -10.25 11.18
C PRO A 112 -19.13 -11.12 10.25
N LYS A 113 -18.62 -12.25 10.76
CA LYS A 113 -17.95 -13.25 9.93
C LYS A 113 -19.03 -13.97 9.09
N PRO A 114 -18.79 -14.20 7.79
CA PRO A 114 -19.69 -15.07 7.02
C PRO A 114 -19.68 -16.47 7.65
N GLY A 115 -20.85 -16.96 8.07
CA GLY A 115 -21.04 -18.31 8.62
C GLY A 115 -20.69 -18.51 10.10
N GLY A 116 -20.62 -17.46 10.93
CA GLY A 116 -20.47 -17.63 12.38
C GLY A 116 -20.77 -16.36 13.20
N ASP A 117 -20.91 -16.52 14.52
CA ASP A 117 -21.30 -15.44 15.45
C ASP A 117 -20.16 -14.48 15.82
N GLU A 118 -18.92 -14.85 15.48
CA GLU A 118 -17.75 -14.02 15.74
C GLU A 118 -17.74 -12.76 14.86
N LYS A 119 -17.47 -11.61 15.48
CA LYS A 119 -17.31 -10.32 14.79
C LYS A 119 -15.83 -10.01 14.56
N ARG A 120 -15.47 -9.60 13.35
CA ARG A 120 -14.13 -9.09 13.02
C ARG A 120 -14.06 -7.59 13.34
N PRO A 121 -13.11 -7.14 14.18
CA PRO A 121 -12.91 -5.71 14.40
C PRO A 121 -12.17 -5.08 13.21
N LEU A 122 -12.80 -4.09 12.57
CA LEU A 122 -12.19 -3.29 11.51
C LEU A 122 -11.79 -1.90 12.06
N GLY A 123 -10.50 -1.59 12.00
CA GLY A 123 -10.00 -0.24 12.27
C GLY A 123 -10.04 0.63 11.01
N ILE A 124 -10.92 1.63 10.99
CA ILE A 124 -11.10 2.57 9.88
C ILE A 124 -10.35 3.87 10.19
N PRO A 125 -9.27 4.18 9.46
CA PRO A 125 -8.47 5.38 9.66
C PRO A 125 -9.11 6.59 8.97
N THR A 126 -8.56 7.77 9.23
CA THR A 126 -9.01 9.03 8.58
C THR A 126 -8.68 9.04 7.09
N MET A 127 -9.34 9.91 6.31
CA MET A 127 -9.09 10.02 4.87
C MET A 127 -7.63 10.40 4.56
N HIS A 128 -7.05 11.28 5.37
CA HIS A 128 -5.64 11.65 5.27
C HIS A 128 -4.72 10.45 5.46
N ASP A 129 -4.97 9.65 6.50
CA ASP A 129 -4.14 8.50 6.83
C ASP A 129 -4.24 7.40 5.77
N ARG A 130 -5.44 7.14 5.21
CA ARG A 130 -5.61 6.22 4.07
C ARG A 130 -4.82 6.69 2.86
N ALA A 131 -4.88 7.99 2.53
CA ALA A 131 -4.16 8.54 1.40
C ALA A 131 -2.64 8.43 1.62
N LEU A 132 -2.17 8.65 2.85
CA LEU A 132 -0.77 8.52 3.20
C LEU A 132 -0.32 7.06 3.09
N GLN A 133 -1.09 6.11 3.63
CA GLN A 133 -0.84 4.68 3.46
C GLN A 133 -0.79 4.27 1.98
N GLY A 134 -1.74 4.75 1.16
CA GLY A 134 -1.77 4.50 -0.27
C GLY A 134 -0.55 5.07 -1.01
N LEU A 135 -0.02 6.22 -0.57
CA LEU A 135 1.21 6.79 -1.11
C LEU A 135 2.44 5.97 -0.72
N VAL A 136 2.54 5.56 0.55
CA VAL A 136 3.64 4.70 1.03
C VAL A 136 3.61 3.36 0.31
N LYS A 137 2.43 2.74 0.20
CA LYS A 137 2.20 1.49 -0.52
C LYS A 137 2.79 1.58 -1.93
N GLN A 138 2.40 2.58 -2.73
CA GLN A 138 2.91 2.78 -4.10
C GLN A 138 4.45 2.84 -4.21
N ALA A 139 5.13 3.35 -3.18
CA ALA A 139 6.59 3.42 -3.14
C ALA A 139 7.24 2.07 -2.77
N LEU A 140 6.57 1.28 -1.93
CA LEU A 140 7.08 0.01 -1.43
C LEU A 140 6.81 -1.15 -2.40
N GLU A 141 5.65 -1.19 -3.07
CA GLU A 141 5.28 -2.36 -3.91
C GLU A 141 6.35 -2.79 -4.91
N PRO A 142 7.00 -1.87 -5.64
CA PRO A 142 7.97 -2.28 -6.65
C PRO A 142 9.25 -2.87 -6.07
N GLU A 143 9.62 -2.49 -4.84
CA GLU A 143 10.79 -3.09 -4.17
C GLU A 143 10.46 -4.51 -3.70
N TRP A 144 9.31 -4.70 -3.05
CA TRP A 144 8.90 -6.00 -2.53
C TRP A 144 8.59 -7.00 -3.63
N GLU A 145 8.00 -6.55 -4.74
CA GLU A 145 7.76 -7.40 -5.90
C GLU A 145 9.06 -7.96 -6.50
N ALA A 146 10.21 -7.30 -6.28
CA ALA A 146 11.51 -7.82 -6.70
C ALA A 146 12.03 -8.97 -5.80
N TYR A 147 11.56 -9.07 -4.56
CA TYR A 147 11.98 -10.08 -3.59
C TYR A 147 10.94 -11.19 -3.36
N MET A 148 9.68 -10.96 -3.72
CA MET A 148 8.59 -11.93 -3.53
C MET A 148 8.77 -13.18 -4.39
N GLU A 149 8.51 -14.34 -3.79
CA GLU A 149 8.55 -15.62 -4.49
C GLU A 149 7.51 -15.73 -5.60
N ALA A 150 7.81 -16.52 -6.63
CA ALA A 150 6.90 -16.77 -7.73
C ALA A 150 5.62 -17.51 -7.31
N ASN A 151 5.65 -18.29 -6.22
CA ASN A 151 4.52 -19.09 -5.74
C ASN A 151 3.62 -18.37 -4.71
N SER A 152 3.91 -17.09 -4.43
CA SER A 152 3.05 -16.27 -3.58
C SER A 152 2.02 -15.53 -4.43
N TYR A 153 0.73 -15.73 -4.16
CA TYR A 153 -0.36 -15.12 -4.96
C TYR A 153 -1.15 -14.05 -4.19
N GLY A 154 -1.18 -14.15 -2.86
CA GLY A 154 -1.97 -13.27 -2.00
C GLY A 154 -1.51 -11.81 -2.04
N PHE A 155 -2.47 -10.88 -2.15
CA PHE A 155 -2.26 -9.43 -2.03
C PHE A 155 -1.26 -8.80 -3.02
N ARG A 156 -1.00 -9.45 -4.15
CA ARG A 156 -0.11 -8.94 -5.20
C ARG A 156 -0.89 -8.31 -6.34
N SER A 157 -0.34 -7.24 -6.90
CA SER A 157 -0.95 -6.62 -8.08
C SER A 157 -0.72 -7.50 -9.31
N GLY A 158 -1.79 -7.77 -10.08
CA GLY A 158 -1.73 -8.62 -11.27
C GLY A 158 -1.68 -10.12 -11.00
N ARG A 159 -1.93 -10.57 -9.75
CA ARG A 159 -2.10 -11.98 -9.40
C ARG A 159 -3.41 -12.20 -8.66
N GLY A 160 -4.10 -13.31 -8.94
CA GLY A 160 -5.40 -13.65 -8.38
C GLY A 160 -5.51 -15.06 -7.83
N CYS A 161 -6.68 -15.39 -7.26
CA CYS A 161 -6.96 -16.73 -6.76
C CYS A 161 -6.93 -17.78 -7.88
N HIS A 162 -7.31 -17.40 -9.11
CA HIS A 162 -7.27 -18.30 -10.26
C HIS A 162 -5.85 -18.73 -10.62
N ASP A 163 -4.87 -17.83 -10.56
CA ASP A 163 -3.45 -18.17 -10.81
C ASP A 163 -2.93 -19.17 -9.78
N ALA A 164 -3.36 -19.05 -8.51
CA ALA A 164 -3.01 -20.00 -7.46
C ALA A 164 -3.62 -21.38 -7.73
N ILE A 165 -4.89 -21.44 -8.15
CA ILE A 165 -5.58 -22.68 -8.53
C ILE A 165 -4.86 -23.33 -9.72
N GLU A 166 -4.49 -22.55 -10.74
CA GLU A 166 -3.74 -23.02 -11.90
C GLU A 166 -2.37 -23.58 -11.51
N ALA A 167 -1.64 -22.88 -10.63
CA ALA A 167 -0.34 -23.34 -10.14
C ALA A 167 -0.44 -24.64 -9.34
N ILE A 168 -1.47 -24.79 -8.50
CA ILE A 168 -1.76 -26.04 -7.77
C ILE A 168 -2.07 -27.15 -8.78
N PHE A 169 -2.97 -26.90 -9.72
CA PHE A 169 -3.36 -27.87 -10.76
C PHE A 169 -2.15 -28.38 -11.54
N ASN A 170 -1.32 -27.47 -12.05
CA ASN A 170 -0.11 -27.82 -12.80
C ASN A 170 0.91 -28.59 -11.94
N SER A 171 0.99 -28.30 -10.64
CA SER A 171 1.93 -28.98 -9.73
C SER A 171 1.52 -30.42 -9.39
N ILE A 172 0.22 -30.68 -9.28
CA ILE A 172 -0.31 -32.00 -8.87
C ILE A 172 -0.72 -32.89 -10.06
N LYS A 173 -0.89 -32.33 -11.27
CA LYS A 173 -1.38 -33.05 -12.46
C LYS A 173 -0.60 -34.35 -12.75
N THR A 174 0.71 -34.36 -12.51
CA THR A 174 1.61 -35.49 -12.82
C THR A 174 2.17 -36.19 -11.57
N LYS A 175 1.64 -35.90 -10.37
CA LYS A 175 2.20 -36.33 -9.08
C LYS A 175 1.13 -36.97 -8.18
N PRO A 176 1.52 -37.78 -7.17
CA PRO A 176 0.59 -38.31 -6.18
C PRO A 176 -0.12 -37.19 -5.41
N LYS A 177 -1.42 -37.38 -5.14
CA LYS A 177 -2.38 -36.33 -4.75
C LYS A 177 -2.47 -36.08 -3.24
N TRP A 178 -1.33 -35.93 -2.58
CA TRP A 178 -1.31 -35.55 -1.16
C TRP A 178 -1.08 -34.05 -1.03
N VAL A 179 -1.99 -33.36 -0.34
CA VAL A 179 -1.91 -31.91 -0.11
C VAL A 179 -1.94 -31.67 1.40
N LEU A 180 -0.96 -30.93 1.89
CA LEU A 180 -0.96 -30.42 3.26
C LEU A 180 -1.69 -29.08 3.27
N ASP A 181 -2.86 -29.05 3.90
CA ASP A 181 -3.56 -27.81 4.18
C ASP A 181 -3.04 -27.23 5.51
N ALA A 182 -2.51 -26.00 5.46
CA ALA A 182 -1.91 -25.34 6.60
C ALA A 182 -2.36 -23.88 6.66
N ASP A 183 -2.87 -23.46 7.81
CA ASP A 183 -3.29 -22.08 8.08
C ASP A 183 -2.63 -21.52 9.35
N ILE A 184 -2.37 -20.21 9.35
CA ILE A 184 -1.74 -19.51 10.45
C ILE A 184 -2.81 -18.88 11.34
N ALA A 185 -2.99 -19.45 12.53
CA ALA A 185 -3.97 -18.97 13.50
C ALA A 185 -3.73 -17.50 13.90
N LYS A 186 -4.77 -16.67 13.71
CA LYS A 186 -4.77 -15.24 14.08
C LYS A 186 -3.55 -14.47 13.55
N CYS A 187 -3.14 -14.76 12.31
CA CYS A 187 -1.98 -14.17 11.64
C CYS A 187 -1.86 -12.65 11.88
N PHE A 188 -2.90 -11.87 11.60
CA PHE A 188 -2.85 -10.40 11.74
C PHE A 188 -2.80 -9.88 13.18
N ASP A 189 -3.33 -10.62 14.15
CA ASP A 189 -3.40 -10.19 15.54
C ASP A 189 -2.14 -10.58 16.32
N ARG A 190 -1.43 -11.62 15.86
CA ARG A 190 -0.26 -12.21 16.53
C ARG A 190 1.09 -11.85 15.90
N ILE A 191 1.12 -10.98 14.89
CA ILE A 191 2.39 -10.50 14.32
C ILE A 191 3.15 -9.67 15.34
N SER A 192 4.38 -10.07 15.62
CA SER A 192 5.29 -9.32 16.46
C SER A 192 5.70 -8.00 15.79
N HIS A 193 5.53 -6.90 16.53
CA HIS A 193 5.88 -5.57 16.05
C HIS A 193 7.40 -5.40 15.90
N SER A 194 8.20 -6.00 16.78
CA SER A 194 9.66 -5.94 16.68
C SER A 194 10.14 -6.66 15.43
N ALA A 195 9.69 -7.89 15.19
CA ALA A 195 10.06 -8.67 14.02
C ALA A 195 9.68 -7.97 12.70
N LEU A 196 8.51 -7.34 12.64
CA LEU A 196 8.09 -6.54 11.48
C LEU A 196 9.03 -5.34 11.26
N LEU A 197 9.35 -4.60 12.32
CA LEU A 197 10.25 -3.45 12.23
C LEU A 197 11.67 -3.86 11.84
N ASP A 198 12.16 -5.00 12.34
CA ASP A 198 13.49 -5.52 12.00
C ASP A 198 13.58 -5.94 10.54
N LYS A 199 12.56 -6.66 10.01
CA LYS A 199 12.48 -6.95 8.57
C LYS A 199 12.44 -5.67 7.75
N LEU A 200 11.63 -4.70 8.15
CA LEU A 200 11.56 -3.42 7.45
C LEU A 200 12.89 -2.67 7.51
N ASN A 201 13.59 -2.66 8.63
CA ASN A 201 14.90 -2.01 8.76
C ASN A 201 15.96 -2.70 7.89
N LYS A 202 15.95 -4.05 7.82
CA LYS A 202 16.89 -4.85 7.00
C LYS A 202 16.84 -4.50 5.51
N TYR A 203 15.64 -4.25 4.98
CA TYR A 203 15.44 -3.85 3.59
C TYR A 203 15.43 -2.32 3.41
N MET A 204 15.00 -1.57 4.44
CA MET A 204 14.91 -0.12 4.45
C MET A 204 15.80 0.54 5.51
N ASP A 205 17.13 0.57 5.37
CA ASP A 205 17.90 1.43 6.29
C ASP A 205 17.55 2.91 6.07
N LYS A 206 17.14 3.55 7.16
CA LYS A 206 17.04 5.00 7.32
C LYS A 206 16.18 5.71 6.28
N ILE A 207 15.09 5.11 5.82
CA ILE A 207 14.00 5.95 5.35
C ILE A 207 13.25 6.48 6.59
N ASN A 208 12.83 7.74 6.52
CA ASN A 208 12.01 8.48 7.48
C ASN A 208 10.63 7.85 7.80
N PHE A 209 10.45 6.54 7.56
CA PHE A 209 9.19 5.80 7.63
C PHE A 209 8.89 5.18 9.00
N THR A 210 9.83 5.20 9.95
CA THR A 210 9.73 4.46 11.22
C THR A 210 8.46 4.77 12.03
N HIS A 211 7.87 5.97 11.90
CA HIS A 211 6.61 6.34 12.57
C HIS A 211 5.37 6.28 11.67
N SER A 212 5.53 6.45 10.36
CA SER A 212 4.43 6.33 9.39
C SER A 212 4.03 4.89 9.09
N LEU A 213 4.77 3.88 9.57
CA LEU A 213 4.40 2.47 9.50
C LEU A 213 3.47 2.02 10.63
N ALA A 214 3.53 2.66 11.81
CA ALA A 214 2.49 2.51 12.83
C ALA A 214 1.12 2.90 12.26
N LEU A 215 1.09 3.93 11.42
CA LEU A 215 -0.08 4.33 10.63
C LEU A 215 -0.60 3.21 9.70
N VAL A 216 0.28 2.45 9.03
CA VAL A 216 -0.12 1.37 8.10
C VAL A 216 -0.53 0.08 8.85
N SER A 217 0.11 -0.21 9.98
CA SER A 217 -0.18 -1.38 10.81
C SER A 217 -1.58 -1.32 11.46
N ILE A 218 -2.08 -0.11 11.76
CA ILE A 218 -3.30 0.03 12.60
C ILE A 218 -4.62 -0.09 11.80
N SER A 219 -4.64 0.01 10.47
CA SER A 219 -5.89 -0.06 9.69
C SER A 219 -6.04 -1.29 8.81
N GLY A 220 -7.15 -2.01 8.96
CA GLY A 220 -7.43 -3.31 8.32
C GLY A 220 -7.39 -3.37 6.80
N ALA A 221 -7.38 -2.24 6.09
CA ALA A 221 -7.31 -2.21 4.62
C ALA A 221 -5.89 -2.34 4.05
N CYS A 222 -4.84 -2.03 4.84
CA CYS A 222 -3.44 -2.09 4.39
C CYS A 222 -2.60 -3.16 5.11
N ARG A 223 -3.17 -3.76 6.18
CA ARG A 223 -2.60 -4.91 6.93
C ARG A 223 -2.25 -6.13 6.07
N PRO A 224 -3.04 -6.53 5.06
CA PRO A 224 -2.73 -7.73 4.28
C PRO A 224 -1.45 -7.61 3.45
N TRP A 225 -1.16 -6.39 3.00
CA TRP A 225 -0.04 -6.08 2.12
C TRP A 225 1.31 -6.06 2.86
N LEU A 226 1.31 -5.53 4.09
CA LEU A 226 2.48 -5.61 5.00
C LEU A 226 2.76 -7.02 5.53
N CYS A 227 1.77 -7.92 5.49
CA CYS A 227 2.00 -9.31 5.90
C CYS A 227 2.62 -10.13 4.76
N ALA A 228 2.24 -9.88 3.51
CA ALA A 228 2.97 -10.46 2.36
C ALA A 228 4.47 -10.10 2.38
N ILE A 229 4.80 -8.96 2.98
CA ILE A 229 6.16 -8.47 3.25
C ILE A 229 6.87 -9.24 4.40
N ILE A 230 6.12 -9.71 5.41
CA ILE A 230 6.67 -10.45 6.57
C ILE A 230 6.78 -11.95 6.31
N PHE A 231 5.93 -12.52 5.46
CA PHE A 231 5.89 -13.97 5.20
C PHE A 231 6.70 -14.41 3.98
N VAL A 232 7.42 -13.48 3.35
CA VAL A 232 8.59 -13.74 2.48
C VAL A 232 9.86 -13.38 3.27
#